data_AF-A0A662B1B2-F1
#
_entry.id   AF-A0A662B1B2-F1
#
_cell.length_a   1.000
_cell.length_b   1.000
_cell.length_c   1.000
_cell.angle_alpha   90.00
_cell.angle_beta   90.00
_cell.angle_gamma   90.00
#
_symmetry.space_group_name_H-M   'P 1'
#
loop_
_entity.id
_entity.type
_entity.pdbx_description
1 polymer ?
#
loop_
_entity_poly.entity_id
_entity_poly.type
_entity_poly.pdbx_seq_one_letter_code
_entity_poly.pdbx_strand_id
1 'polypeptide(L)' 'MSYDTGNIWKASIDRIDSNKGYVSDNVQWTCWAVNRAKGDLTNDDFIKLCRAVVERCNDYPEREYSQVAGSAQPQEIG' A
#
# COMPACT_ATOMS: atom_id res chain seq x y z
N MET A 1 -17.01 -17.07 -13.10
CA MET A 1 -16.24 -15.81 -13.12
C MET A 1 -15.31 -15.84 -11.92
N SER A 2 -14.01 -16.05 -12.14
CA SER A 2 -13.02 -15.91 -11.07
C SER A 2 -12.87 -14.42 -10.78
N TYR A 3 -13.18 -13.99 -9.57
CA TYR A 3 -12.91 -12.62 -9.15
C TYR A 3 -11.40 -12.47 -9.09
N ASP A 4 -10.84 -11.60 -9.92
CA ASP A 4 -9.44 -11.18 -9.83
C ASP A 4 -9.28 -10.36 -8.56
N THR A 5 -9.00 -11.06 -7.45
CA THR A 5 -8.78 -10.49 -6.12
C THR A 5 -7.41 -9.81 -5.99
N GLY A 6 -6.61 -9.76 -7.07
CA GLY A 6 -5.23 -9.25 -7.07
C GLY A 6 -5.00 -7.95 -7.86
N ASN A 7 -6.00 -7.42 -8.58
CA ASN A 7 -5.79 -6.21 -9.37
C ASN A 7 -5.66 -4.95 -8.48
N ILE A 8 -4.41 -4.56 -8.22
CA ILE A 8 -4.06 -3.37 -7.42
C ILE A 8 -4.61 -2.06 -8.00
N TRP A 9 -4.88 -2.02 -9.31
CA TRP A 9 -5.38 -0.84 -10.04
C TRP A 9 -6.90 -0.75 -10.10
N LYS A 10 -7.63 -1.69 -9.51
CA LYS A 10 -9.10 -1.66 -9.47
C LYS A 10 -9.60 -0.33 -8.90
N ALA A 11 -10.52 0.33 -9.60
CA ALA A 11 -11.08 1.61 -9.15
C ALA A 11 -11.71 1.49 -7.74
N SER A 12 -11.53 2.52 -6.93
CA SER A 12 -12.02 2.63 -5.56
C SER A 12 -12.37 4.07 -5.24
N ILE A 13 -13.38 4.25 -4.38
CA ILE A 13 -13.72 5.55 -3.80
C ILE A 13 -13.07 5.59 -2.42
N ASP A 14 -12.25 6.61 -2.17
CA ASP A 14 -11.56 6.84 -0.91
C ASP A 14 -12.05 8.15 -0.27
N ARG A 15 -11.85 8.28 1.04
CA ARG A 15 -12.16 9.48 1.81
C ARG A 15 -10.92 10.34 1.93
N ILE A 16 -11.06 11.64 1.63
CA ILE A 16 -9.97 12.62 1.76
C ILE A 16 -9.58 12.75 3.24
N ASP A 17 -10.58 12.98 4.10
CA ASP A 17 -10.47 12.90 5.57
C ASP A 17 -11.18 11.64 6.07
N SER A 18 -10.40 10.69 6.59
CA SER A 18 -10.89 9.41 7.09
C SER A 18 -11.76 9.54 8.36
N ASN A 19 -11.76 10.69 9.02
CA ASN A 19 -12.66 10.98 10.16
C ASN A 19 -14.07 11.40 9.73
N LYS A 20 -14.26 11.74 8.45
CA LYS A 20 -15.55 12.14 7.88
C LYS A 20 -16.19 10.97 7.12
N GLY A 21 -17.48 11.10 6.82
CA GLY A 21 -18.23 10.12 6.02
C GLY A 21 -17.96 10.23 4.52
N TYR A 22 -18.64 9.39 3.72
CA TYR A 22 -18.67 9.50 2.26
C TYR A 22 -19.67 10.60 1.87
N VAL A 23 -19.18 11.83 1.78
CA VAL A 23 -19.92 13.01 1.32
C VAL A 23 -19.19 13.61 0.12
N SER A 24 -19.91 14.30 -0.75
CA SER A 24 -19.40 14.72 -2.07
C SER A 24 -18.14 15.59 -2.02
N ASP A 25 -17.93 16.31 -0.93
CA ASP A 25 -16.75 17.16 -0.66
C ASP A 25 -15.62 16.43 0.07
N ASN A 26 -15.81 15.17 0.48
CA ASN A 26 -14.84 14.36 1.22
C ASN A 26 -14.45 13.06 0.50
N VAL A 27 -14.75 12.91 -0.78
CA VAL A 27 -14.42 11.69 -1.54
C VAL A 27 -13.45 11.97 -2.69
N GLN A 28 -12.60 11.01 -2.99
CA GLN A 28 -11.65 11.04 -4.11
C GLN A 28 -11.64 9.71 -4.87
N TRP A 29 -11.42 9.78 -6.18
CA TRP A 29 -11.19 8.61 -7.01
C TRP A 29 -9.77 8.10 -6.83
N THR A 30 -9.62 6.80 -6.63
CA THR A 30 -8.32 6.15 -6.49
C THR A 30 -8.39 4.69 -6.94
N CYS A 31 -7.29 3.95 -6.79
CA CYS A 31 -7.31 2.49 -6.91
C CYS A 31 -7.39 1.80 -5.53
N TRP A 32 -7.84 0.56 -5.53
CA TRP A 32 -8.07 -0.25 -4.34
C TRP A 32 -6.79 -0.38 -3.51
N ALA A 33 -5.64 -0.60 -4.15
CA ALA A 33 -4.38 -0.73 -3.42
C ALA A 33 -3.97 0.59 -2.75
N VAL A 34 -4.15 1.73 -3.42
CA VAL A 34 -3.84 3.05 -2.85
C VAL A 34 -4.77 3.36 -1.67
N ASN A 35 -6.09 3.17 -1.82
CA ASN A 35 -7.04 3.34 -0.71
C ASN A 35 -6.65 2.45 0.49
N ARG A 36 -6.39 1.17 0.21
CA ARG A 36 -6.04 0.18 1.24
C ARG A 36 -4.70 0.49 1.92
N ALA A 37 -3.74 1.07 1.20
CA ALA A 37 -2.43 1.44 1.71
C ALA A 37 -2.46 2.76 2.50
N LYS A 38 -3.25 3.75 2.06
CA LYS A 38 -3.45 5.02 2.77
C LYS A 38 -4.07 4.78 4.14
N GLY A 39 -5.13 3.97 4.22
CA GLY A 39 -5.85 3.75 5.47
C GLY A 39 -6.35 5.06 6.09
N ASP A 40 -5.97 5.32 7.33
CA ASP A 40 -6.36 6.53 8.07
C ASP A 40 -5.33 7.67 7.99
N LEU A 41 -4.24 7.49 7.22
CA LEU A 41 -3.29 8.57 6.98
C LEU A 41 -3.96 9.70 6.21
N THR A 42 -3.47 10.92 6.46
CA THR A 42 -3.73 12.04 5.57
C THR A 42 -3.07 11.79 4.21
N ASN A 43 -3.58 12.41 3.15
CA ASN A 43 -2.94 12.33 1.83
C ASN A 43 -1.46 12.76 1.88
N ASP A 44 -1.16 13.81 2.65
CA ASP A 44 0.21 14.33 2.79
C ASP A 44 1.13 13.32 3.47
N ASP A 45 0.69 12.69 4.56
CA ASP A 45 1.48 11.69 5.27
C ASP A 45 1.67 10.43 4.42
N PHE A 46 0.64 10.02 3.68
CA PHE A 46 0.75 8.89 2.75
C PHE A 46 1.77 9.18 1.63
N ILE A 47 1.74 10.38 1.03
CA ILE A 47 2.72 10.77 0.00
C ILE A 47 4.14 10.82 0.57
N LYS A 48 4.33 11.37 1.79
CA LYS A 48 5.63 11.37 2.47
C LYS A 48 6.13 9.95 2.73
N LEU A 49 5.24 9.04 3.16
CA LEU A 49 5.57 7.63 3.36
C LEU A 49 6.03 6.98 2.04
N CYS A 50 5.28 7.17 0.95
CA CYS A 50 5.66 6.65 -0.37
C CYS A 50 7.03 7.18 -0.82
N ARG A 51 7.32 8.48 -0.63
CA ARG A 51 8.63 9.06 -0.94
C ARG A 51 9.74 8.43 -0.13
N ALA A 52 9.55 8.28 1.18
CA ALA A 52 10.54 7.66 2.06
C ALA A 52 10.86 6.21 1.64
N VAL A 53 9.85 5.45 1.20
CA VAL A 53 10.04 4.08 0.67
C VAL A 53 10.87 4.10 -0.61
N VAL A 54 10.53 4.98 -1.57
CA VAL A 54 11.27 5.08 -2.85
C VAL A 54 12.72 5.52 -2.62
N GLU A 55 12.96 6.43 -1.68
CA GLU A 55 14.28 7.00 -1.41
C GLU A 55 15.21 6.09 -0.59
N ARG A 56 14.66 5.18 0.24
CA ARG A 56 15.47 4.38 1.18
C ARG A 56 15.22 2.88 1.17
N CYS A 57 14.08 2.42 0.67
CA CYS A 57 13.66 1.01 0.77
C CYS A 57 13.69 0.26 -0.57
N ASN A 58 13.94 0.95 -1.69
CA ASN A 58 14.17 0.31 -2.99
C ASN A 58 15.63 -0.15 -3.19
N ASP A 59 16.52 0.06 -2.21
CA ASP A 59 17.92 -0.37 -2.27
C ASP A 59 18.12 -1.85 -1.88
N TYR A 60 17.04 -2.59 -1.62
CA TYR A 60 17.17 -4.04 -1.47
C TYR A 60 17.42 -4.65 -2.85
N PRO A 61 18.57 -5.32 -3.08
CA PRO A 61 18.75 -6.10 -4.30
C PRO A 61 17.58 -7.09 -4.39
N GLU A 62 17.06 -7.30 -5.62
CA GLU A 62 16.03 -8.31 -5.89
C GLU A 62 16.44 -9.61 -5.19
N ARG A 63 15.73 -9.98 -4.12
CA ARG A 63 15.93 -11.29 -3.52
C ARG A 63 15.23 -12.28 -4.43
N GLU A 64 15.99 -13.17 -5.06
CA GLU A 64 15.40 -14.34 -5.66
C GLU A 64 14.59 -15.07 -4.59
N TYR A 65 13.27 -15.09 -4.75
CA TYR A 65 12.39 -15.93 -3.96
C TYR A 65 12.61 -17.37 -4.42
N SER A 66 13.57 -18.07 -3.80
CA SER A 66 13.56 -19.53 -3.86
C SER A 66 12.32 -20.00 -3.10
N GLN A 67 11.53 -20.85 -3.74
CA GLN A 67 10.35 -21.43 -3.13
C GLN A 67 10.78 -22.24 -1.90
N VAL A 68 10.72 -21.65 -0.71
CA VAL A 68 10.75 -22.41 0.52
C VAL A 68 9.66 -21.87 1.43
N ALA A 69 8.64 -22.72 1.58
CA ALA A 69 7.53 -22.51 2.49
C ALA A 69 8.05 -22.32 3.93
N GLY A 70 7.40 -21.42 4.67
CA GLY A 70 7.41 -21.43 6.13
C GLY A 70 8.40 -20.46 6.80
N SER A 71 7.82 -19.47 7.48
CA SER A 71 8.37 -18.71 8.62
C SER A 71 9.77 -18.12 8.47
N ALA A 72 9.84 -16.88 7.99
CA ALA A 72 11.02 -16.05 8.11
C ALA A 72 11.35 -15.78 9.59
N GLN A 73 12.59 -16.08 9.98
CA GLN A 73 13.29 -15.38 11.07
C GLN A 73 14.64 -14.93 10.51
N PRO A 74 15.00 -13.63 10.58
CA PRO A 74 16.31 -13.17 10.17
C PRO A 74 17.38 -13.66 11.15
N GLN A 75 18.48 -14.22 10.66
CA GLN A 75 19.68 -14.47 11.46
C GLN A 75 20.64 -13.29 11.27
N GLU A 76 21.15 -12.75 12.38
CA GLU A 76 22.17 -11.70 12.36
C GLU A 76 23.51 -12.27 11.91
N ILE A 77 24.19 -11.51 11.05
CA ILE A 77 25.57 -11.79 10.63
C ILE A 77 26.53 -11.29 11.71
N GLY A 78 27.32 -12.19 12.26
CA GLY A 78 28.46 -11.89 13.13
C GLY A 78 29.72 -11.58 12.33
#